data_AF-A0AAU8CG41-F1
#
_entry.id   AF-A0AAU8CG41-F1
#
_cell.length_a   1.000
_cell.length_b   1.000
_cell.length_c   1.000
_cell.angle_alpha   90.00
_cell.angle_beta   90.00
_cell.angle_gamma   90.00
#
_symmetry.space_group_name_H-M   'P 1'
#
loop_
_entity.id
_entity.type
_entity.pdbx_description
1 polymer ?
#
loop_
_entity_poly.entity_id
_entity_poly.type
_entity_poly.pdbx_seq_one_letter_code
_entity_poly.pdbx_strand_id
1 'polypeptide(L)'
;MTRALLTALLVASIVAAGGGAAAAPDASVVARYPAENGSMTETPVVTADDVATAEQTRTANGGVGVAVTLTDGGAQSFTETLVDAGFTSENGTGNCPADGAERNDEGYCLLTVVDGDVVYAAGLAPTLAENVERGGFADDPRLLLTTATESNATRLARAFGASPENATTARTQTATDDSTATSATTTNTTETNSPGFGVGAAVVAVAVAAGALFRR
;
A
#
# COMPACT_ATOMS: atom_id res chain seq x y z
N MET A 1 -55.24 -49.77 19.80
CA MET A 1 -54.56 -49.30 18.59
C MET A 1 -54.05 -47.89 18.88
N THR A 2 -52.77 -47.68 18.59
CA THR A 2 -51.86 -46.68 19.16
C THR A 2 -51.83 -45.39 18.35
N ARG A 3 -51.32 -44.29 18.95
CA ARG A 3 -50.79 -43.02 18.36
C ARG A 3 -51.73 -41.80 18.45
N ALA A 4 -51.27 -40.58 18.70
CA ALA A 4 -49.98 -40.03 19.15
C ALA A 4 -50.24 -38.56 19.56
N LEU A 5 -49.70 -38.13 20.70
CA LEU A 5 -49.69 -36.73 21.13
C LEU A 5 -48.60 -35.98 20.34
N LEU A 6 -48.97 -34.97 19.56
CA LEU A 6 -48.03 -34.05 18.93
C LEU A 6 -47.66 -32.94 19.93
N THR A 7 -46.42 -32.97 20.41
CA THR A 7 -45.80 -31.89 21.19
C THR A 7 -45.04 -30.99 20.22
N ALA A 8 -45.53 -29.77 20.01
CA ALA A 8 -44.84 -28.76 19.21
C ALA A 8 -43.70 -28.14 20.04
N LEU A 9 -42.45 -28.46 19.71
CA LEU A 9 -41.27 -27.81 20.26
C LEU A 9 -41.05 -26.49 19.51
N LEU A 10 -41.30 -25.36 20.17
CA LEU A 10 -40.91 -24.03 19.70
C LEU A 10 -39.41 -23.85 19.96
N VAL A 11 -38.61 -23.93 18.90
CA VAL A 11 -37.18 -23.60 18.95
C VAL A 11 -37.06 -22.08 18.81
N ALA A 12 -36.79 -21.39 19.92
CA ALA A 12 -36.45 -19.98 19.92
C ALA A 12 -34.97 -19.82 19.54
N SER A 13 -34.71 -19.38 18.31
CA SER A 13 -33.37 -19.02 17.84
C SER A 13 -32.94 -17.72 18.52
N ILE A 14 -32.06 -17.82 19.51
CA ILE A 14 -31.42 -16.66 20.13
C ILE A 14 -30.34 -16.19 19.14
N VAL A 15 -30.63 -15.11 18.39
CA VAL A 15 -29.61 -14.41 17.61
C VAL A 15 -28.77 -13.62 18.60
N ALA A 16 -27.58 -14.15 18.93
CA ALA A 16 -26.58 -13.41 19.68
C ALA A 16 -26.07 -12.26 18.81
N ALA A 17 -26.53 -11.05 19.09
CA ALA A 17 -25.89 -9.83 18.62
C ALA A 17 -24.50 -9.75 19.28
N GLY A 18 -23.50 -10.30 18.60
CA GLY A 18 -22.09 -10.15 18.98
C GLY A 18 -21.74 -8.67 19.00
N GLY A 19 -21.34 -8.18 20.17
CA GLY A 19 -20.82 -6.85 20.33
C GLY A 19 -19.61 -6.63 19.42
N GLY A 20 -19.65 -5.54 18.67
CA GLY A 20 -18.50 -5.05 17.92
C GLY A 20 -17.39 -4.67 18.89
N ALA A 21 -16.52 -5.64 19.20
CA ALA A 21 -15.11 -5.33 19.26
C ALA A 21 -14.79 -4.62 17.95
N ALA A 22 -14.22 -3.42 18.00
CA ALA A 22 -13.69 -2.77 16.81
C ALA A 22 -12.79 -3.81 16.13
N ALA A 23 -13.28 -4.41 15.04
CA ALA A 23 -12.49 -5.29 14.21
C ALA A 23 -11.25 -4.47 13.85
N ALA A 24 -10.07 -5.05 14.06
CA ALA A 24 -8.86 -4.43 13.55
C ALA A 24 -9.10 -4.10 12.07
N PRO A 25 -8.60 -2.95 11.58
CA PRO A 25 -8.87 -2.57 10.20
C PRO A 25 -8.35 -3.66 9.27
N ASP A 26 -9.24 -4.21 8.43
CA ASP A 26 -8.90 -5.23 7.45
C ASP A 26 -8.20 -4.55 6.26
N ALA A 27 -6.89 -4.70 6.16
CA ALA A 27 -6.13 -4.29 4.98
C ALA A 27 -5.78 -5.48 4.10
N SER A 28 -5.95 -5.29 2.78
CA SER A 28 -5.58 -6.29 1.79
C SER A 28 -5.17 -5.66 0.46
N VAL A 29 -4.39 -6.40 -0.30
CA VAL A 29 -4.21 -6.19 -1.74
C VAL A 29 -5.00 -7.27 -2.46
N VAL A 30 -5.88 -6.88 -3.37
CA VAL A 30 -6.76 -7.77 -4.12
C VAL A 30 -6.41 -7.70 -5.61
N ALA A 31 -6.11 -8.84 -6.21
CA ALA A 31 -5.97 -8.97 -7.65
C ALA A 31 -7.37 -9.05 -8.29
N ARG A 32 -7.68 -8.11 -9.17
CA ARG A 32 -8.93 -8.05 -9.94
C ARG A 32 -8.64 -8.20 -11.44
N TYR A 33 -9.16 -9.27 -12.05
CA TYR A 33 -8.79 -9.70 -13.40
C TYR A 33 -9.95 -10.40 -14.14
N PRO A 34 -9.93 -10.44 -15.49
CA PRO A 34 -10.95 -11.13 -16.26
C PRO A 34 -10.87 -12.65 -16.08
N ALA A 35 -12.01 -13.28 -15.81
CA ALA A 35 -12.20 -14.72 -15.88
C ALA A 35 -12.48 -15.19 -17.31
N GLU A 36 -12.38 -16.51 -17.53
CA GLU A 36 -12.64 -17.14 -18.83
C GLU A 36 -14.05 -16.86 -19.39
N ASN A 37 -15.03 -16.62 -18.51
CA ASN A 37 -16.42 -16.32 -18.88
C ASN A 37 -16.68 -14.83 -19.15
N GLY A 38 -15.63 -13.99 -19.15
CA GLY A 38 -15.72 -12.54 -19.36
C GLY A 38 -16.21 -11.73 -18.15
N SER A 39 -16.44 -12.36 -17.00
CA SER A 39 -16.71 -11.66 -15.73
C SER A 39 -15.40 -11.28 -15.03
N MET A 40 -15.45 -10.32 -14.12
CA MET A 40 -14.29 -9.98 -13.27
C MET A 40 -14.21 -10.90 -12.05
N THR A 41 -13.01 -11.38 -11.74
CA THR A 41 -12.68 -12.15 -10.53
C THR A 41 -11.86 -11.28 -9.59
N GLU A 42 -12.06 -11.44 -8.28
CA GLU A 42 -11.25 -10.83 -7.22
C GLU A 42 -10.64 -11.92 -6.35
N THR A 43 -9.31 -11.89 -6.21
CA THR A 43 -8.55 -12.82 -5.36
C THR A 43 -7.63 -12.02 -4.44
N PRO A 44 -7.74 -12.16 -3.11
CA PRO A 44 -6.78 -11.55 -2.19
C PRO A 44 -5.38 -12.11 -2.44
N VAL A 45 -4.38 -11.23 -2.60
CA VAL A 45 -2.97 -11.62 -2.84
C VAL A 45 -2.03 -11.21 -1.71
N VAL A 46 -2.44 -10.25 -0.88
CA VAL A 46 -1.75 -9.88 0.36
C VAL A 46 -2.80 -9.56 1.41
N THR A 47 -2.67 -10.15 2.59
CA THR A 47 -3.44 -9.83 3.80
C THR A 47 -2.50 -9.36 4.91
N ALA A 48 -3.05 -8.91 6.03
CA ALA A 48 -2.24 -8.48 7.17
C ALA A 48 -1.32 -9.58 7.73
N ASP A 49 -1.76 -10.83 7.71
CA ASP A 49 -0.95 -11.97 8.17
C ASP A 49 0.24 -12.30 7.24
N ASP A 50 0.17 -11.85 5.99
CA ASP A 50 1.22 -12.04 4.98
C ASP A 50 2.35 -11.01 5.11
N VAL A 51 2.16 -9.96 5.92
CA VAL A 51 3.08 -8.82 6.04
C VAL A 51 3.98 -8.97 7.26
N ALA A 52 5.29 -8.99 7.04
CA ALA A 52 6.30 -8.99 8.10
C ALA A 52 6.58 -7.57 8.63
N THR A 53 6.66 -6.59 7.74
CA THR A 53 6.84 -5.17 8.11
C THR A 53 6.06 -4.25 7.19
N ALA A 54 5.59 -3.13 7.73
CA ALA A 54 4.92 -2.08 6.98
C ALA A 54 5.40 -0.71 7.45
N GLU A 55 5.78 0.15 6.51
CA GLU A 55 6.30 1.49 6.77
C GLU A 55 5.74 2.48 5.76
N GLN A 56 5.27 3.63 6.25
CA GLN A 56 4.87 4.71 5.35
C GLN A 56 6.10 5.32 4.69
N THR A 57 6.02 5.59 3.39
CA THR A 57 7.13 6.14 2.63
C THR A 57 6.65 7.11 1.54
N ARG A 58 7.62 7.75 0.88
CA ARG A 58 7.38 8.55 -0.33
C ARG A 58 7.72 7.75 -1.58
N THR A 59 6.89 7.89 -2.61
CA THR A 59 7.20 7.31 -3.92
C THR A 59 8.23 8.18 -4.64
N ALA A 60 8.91 7.62 -5.65
CA ALA A 60 9.92 8.34 -6.42
C ALA A 60 9.37 9.63 -7.08
N ASN A 61 8.08 9.67 -7.36
CA ASN A 61 7.40 10.82 -7.98
C ASN A 61 6.87 11.84 -6.94
N GLY A 62 7.29 11.73 -5.67
CA GLY A 62 6.86 12.62 -4.58
C GLY A 62 5.47 12.27 -3.99
N GLY A 63 4.84 11.19 -4.47
CA GLY A 63 3.60 10.65 -3.93
C GLY A 63 3.81 9.98 -2.57
N VAL A 64 2.74 9.43 -2.00
CA VAL A 64 2.75 8.77 -0.69
C VAL A 64 2.24 7.33 -0.80
N GLY A 65 2.87 6.44 -0.05
CA GLY A 65 2.54 5.02 -0.07
C GLY A 65 3.04 4.30 1.17
N VAL A 66 2.95 2.97 1.14
CA VAL A 66 3.40 2.07 2.19
C VAL A 66 4.34 1.05 1.56
N ALA A 67 5.57 1.01 2.05
CA ALA A 67 6.48 -0.09 1.75
C ALA A 67 6.13 -1.24 2.70
N VAL A 68 5.85 -2.41 2.14
CA VAL A 68 5.60 -3.63 2.90
C VAL A 68 6.64 -4.68 2.54
N THR A 69 7.10 -5.42 3.54
CA THR A 69 7.90 -6.63 3.34
C THR A 69 7.00 -7.81 3.67
N LEU A 70 6.83 -8.74 2.74
CA LEU A 70 6.03 -9.94 2.97
C LEU A 70 6.84 -10.99 3.74
N THR A 71 6.13 -11.86 4.45
CA THR A 71 6.69 -13.12 4.96
C THR A 71 7.02 -14.06 3.79
N ASP A 72 7.83 -15.09 4.02
CA ASP A 72 8.15 -16.09 2.98
C ASP A 72 6.87 -16.73 2.40
N GLY A 73 5.92 -17.08 3.26
CA GLY A 73 4.63 -17.66 2.84
C GLY A 73 3.77 -16.65 2.07
N GLY A 74 3.72 -15.40 2.53
CA GLY A 74 3.02 -14.33 1.83
C GLY A 74 3.62 -14.03 0.46
N ALA A 75 4.95 -14.03 0.35
CA ALA A 75 5.66 -13.84 -0.90
C ALA A 75 5.39 -14.97 -1.90
N GLN A 76 5.41 -16.22 -1.45
CA GLN A 76 5.07 -17.37 -2.30
C GLN A 76 3.62 -17.30 -2.78
N SER A 77 2.66 -17.05 -1.88
CA SER A 77 1.24 -16.93 -2.25
C SER A 77 0.99 -15.79 -3.23
N PHE A 78 1.67 -14.65 -3.02
CA PHE A 78 1.60 -13.50 -3.91
C PHE A 78 2.10 -13.83 -5.31
N THR A 79 3.27 -14.46 -5.46
CA THR A 79 3.83 -14.78 -6.77
C THR A 79 3.00 -15.83 -7.50
N GLU A 80 2.63 -16.92 -6.83
CA GLU A 80 1.82 -17.99 -7.40
C GLU A 80 0.49 -17.44 -7.93
N THR A 81 -0.22 -16.67 -7.12
CA THR A 81 -1.52 -16.11 -7.50
C THR A 81 -1.41 -15.16 -8.70
N LEU A 82 -0.38 -14.32 -8.76
CA LEU A 82 -0.21 -13.38 -9.87
C LEU A 82 0.17 -14.06 -11.19
N VAL A 83 1.00 -15.10 -11.13
CA VAL A 83 1.35 -15.91 -12.30
C VAL A 83 0.12 -16.66 -12.80
N ASP A 84 -0.59 -17.36 -11.91
CA ASP A 84 -1.78 -18.15 -12.26
C ASP A 84 -2.92 -17.28 -12.79
N ALA A 85 -3.11 -16.10 -12.21
CA ALA A 85 -4.10 -15.13 -12.68
C ALA A 85 -3.69 -14.42 -13.98
N GLY A 86 -2.43 -14.55 -14.42
CA GLY A 86 -1.94 -13.98 -15.68
C GLY A 86 -1.49 -12.52 -15.60
N PHE A 87 -1.28 -11.96 -14.41
CA PHE A 87 -0.79 -10.59 -14.22
C PHE A 87 0.61 -10.36 -14.79
N THR A 88 1.40 -11.43 -14.92
CA THR A 88 2.75 -11.34 -15.48
C THR A 88 2.80 -11.53 -16.98
N SER A 89 1.70 -11.99 -17.59
CA SER A 89 1.61 -12.16 -19.05
C SER A 89 1.74 -10.82 -19.79
N GLU A 90 2.01 -10.89 -21.10
CA GLU A 90 2.04 -9.71 -21.98
C GLU A 90 0.74 -8.89 -21.94
N ASN A 91 -0.40 -9.54 -21.69
CA ASN A 91 -1.71 -8.88 -21.64
C ASN A 91 -2.07 -8.36 -20.24
N GLY A 92 -1.47 -8.92 -19.18
CA GLY A 92 -1.75 -8.56 -17.79
C GLY A 92 -0.81 -7.50 -17.22
N THR A 93 0.45 -7.51 -17.66
CA THR A 93 1.48 -6.62 -17.12
C THR A 93 1.12 -5.15 -17.38
N GLY A 94 1.06 -4.36 -16.30
CA GLY A 94 0.71 -2.94 -16.35
C GLY A 94 -0.71 -2.63 -16.82
N ASN A 95 -1.55 -3.65 -17.06
CA ASN A 95 -2.87 -3.48 -17.64
C ASN A 95 -3.90 -3.13 -16.56
N CYS A 96 -3.97 -1.87 -16.13
CA CYS A 96 -5.06 -1.43 -15.26
C CYS A 96 -5.67 -0.14 -15.83
N PRO A 97 -6.92 -0.19 -16.32
CA PRO A 97 -7.57 0.97 -16.93
C PRO A 97 -8.23 1.91 -15.91
N ALA A 98 -8.24 1.58 -14.61
CA ALA A 98 -8.83 2.41 -13.58
C ALA A 98 -7.96 3.63 -13.24
N ASP A 99 -8.61 4.77 -13.04
CA ASP A 99 -7.98 6.01 -12.59
C ASP A 99 -8.25 6.22 -11.09
N GLY A 100 -7.32 5.80 -10.23
CA GLY A 100 -7.39 6.12 -8.80
C GLY A 100 -8.02 5.02 -7.93
N ALA A 101 -9.09 5.32 -7.20
CA ALA A 101 -9.63 4.49 -6.11
C ALA A 101 -10.96 3.80 -6.49
N GLU A 102 -10.96 3.06 -7.59
CA GLU A 102 -12.15 2.45 -8.18
C GLU A 102 -11.93 0.97 -8.46
N ARG A 103 -13.03 0.17 -8.45
CA ARG A 103 -12.98 -1.21 -8.97
C ARG A 103 -13.12 -1.16 -10.48
N ASN A 104 -12.17 -1.73 -11.19
CA ASN A 104 -12.17 -1.77 -12.66
C ASN A 104 -13.22 -2.74 -13.21
N ASP A 105 -13.85 -2.41 -14.33
CA ASP A 105 -14.76 -3.32 -15.03
C ASP A 105 -14.05 -4.24 -16.04
N GLU A 106 -12.78 -3.95 -16.32
CA GLU A 106 -11.94 -4.69 -17.27
C GLU A 106 -10.44 -4.58 -16.89
N GLY A 107 -9.60 -5.47 -17.41
CA GLY A 107 -8.15 -5.47 -17.20
C GLY A 107 -7.67 -6.09 -15.87
N TYR A 108 -6.39 -5.92 -15.58
CA TYR A 108 -5.64 -6.53 -14.48
C TYR A 108 -5.17 -5.49 -13.44
N CYS A 109 -5.99 -5.25 -12.43
CA CYS A 109 -5.70 -4.28 -11.39
C CYS A 109 -5.39 -4.95 -10.05
N LEU A 110 -4.37 -4.43 -9.37
CA LEU A 110 -4.12 -4.65 -7.95
C LEU A 110 -4.84 -3.53 -7.18
N LEU A 111 -5.85 -3.91 -6.41
CA LEU A 111 -6.64 -3.01 -5.59
C LEU A 111 -6.09 -3.01 -4.17
N THR A 112 -5.77 -1.83 -3.67
CA THR A 112 -5.48 -1.63 -2.25
C THR A 112 -6.79 -1.37 -1.52
N VAL A 113 -7.15 -2.26 -0.61
CA VAL A 113 -8.40 -2.22 0.15
C VAL A 113 -8.11 -2.00 1.63
N VAL A 114 -8.82 -1.06 2.25
CA VAL A 114 -8.76 -0.78 3.69
C VAL A 114 -10.19 -0.69 4.20
N ASP A 115 -10.54 -1.48 5.20
CA ASP A 115 -11.89 -1.51 5.80
C ASP A 115 -13.01 -1.79 4.76
N GLY A 116 -12.68 -2.55 3.71
CA GLY A 116 -13.61 -2.87 2.60
C GLY A 116 -13.67 -1.83 1.48
N ASP A 117 -13.07 -0.66 1.67
CA ASP A 117 -13.01 0.42 0.68
C ASP A 117 -11.75 0.32 -0.19
N VAL A 118 -11.92 0.42 -1.51
CA VAL A 118 -10.78 0.57 -2.43
C VAL A 118 -10.21 1.97 -2.26
N VAL A 119 -8.95 2.06 -1.82
CA VAL A 119 -8.27 3.34 -1.63
C VAL A 119 -7.28 3.68 -2.74
N TYR A 120 -6.95 2.68 -3.58
CA TYR A 120 -6.10 2.81 -4.75
C TYR A 120 -6.21 1.57 -5.65
N ALA A 121 -6.00 1.74 -6.96
CA ALA A 121 -5.90 0.69 -7.96
C ALA A 121 -4.70 0.98 -8.89
N ALA A 122 -3.92 -0.06 -9.21
CA ALA A 122 -2.82 0.05 -10.17
C ALA A 122 -2.52 -1.30 -10.83
N GLY A 123 -1.91 -1.26 -12.02
CA GLY A 123 -1.42 -2.46 -12.68
C GLY A 123 -0.13 -2.98 -12.05
N LEU A 124 0.20 -4.25 -12.30
CA LEU A 124 1.48 -4.82 -11.91
C LEU A 124 2.62 -4.16 -12.71
N ALA A 125 3.57 -3.52 -12.03
CA ALA A 125 4.67 -2.84 -12.71
C ALA A 125 5.50 -3.84 -13.55
N PRO A 126 5.94 -3.49 -14.77
CA PRO A 126 6.65 -4.42 -15.66
C PRO A 126 7.90 -5.05 -15.03
N THR A 127 8.69 -4.25 -14.30
CA THR A 127 9.90 -4.76 -13.62
C THR A 127 9.57 -5.72 -12.49
N LEU A 128 8.43 -5.53 -11.82
CA LEU A 128 7.96 -6.44 -10.78
C LEU A 128 7.39 -7.71 -11.40
N ALA A 129 6.61 -7.61 -12.48
CA ALA A 129 6.11 -8.77 -13.22
C ALA A 129 7.26 -9.69 -13.67
N GLU A 130 8.29 -9.12 -14.28
CA GLU A 130 9.47 -9.89 -14.73
C GLU A 130 10.24 -10.50 -13.54
N ASN A 131 10.30 -9.80 -12.41
CA ASN A 131 10.95 -10.30 -11.20
C ASN A 131 10.16 -11.47 -10.57
N VAL A 132 8.83 -11.39 -10.56
CA VAL A 132 7.92 -12.47 -10.12
C VAL A 132 8.08 -13.70 -11.01
N GLU A 133 8.03 -13.56 -12.34
CA GLU A 133 8.16 -14.69 -13.28
C GLU A 133 9.49 -15.42 -13.15
N ARG A 134 10.57 -14.67 -12.92
CA ARG A 134 11.91 -15.24 -12.77
C ARG A 134 12.16 -15.81 -11.37
N GLY A 135 11.18 -15.72 -10.46
CA GLY A 135 11.28 -16.20 -9.08
C GLY A 135 12.14 -15.32 -8.16
N GLY A 136 12.63 -14.17 -8.65
CA GLY A 136 13.53 -13.29 -7.88
C GLY A 136 12.83 -12.51 -6.76
N PHE A 137 11.49 -12.51 -6.73
CA PHE A 137 10.73 -11.79 -5.70
C PHE A 137 10.87 -12.44 -4.33
N ALA A 138 11.06 -13.77 -4.28
CA ALA A 138 11.23 -14.49 -3.02
C ALA A 138 12.52 -14.10 -2.27
N ASP A 139 13.55 -13.62 -2.97
CA ASP A 139 14.83 -13.20 -2.38
C ASP A 139 14.73 -11.83 -1.68
N ASP A 140 13.81 -10.97 -2.14
CA ASP A 140 13.59 -9.62 -1.61
C ASP A 140 12.10 -9.23 -1.74
N PRO A 141 11.22 -9.74 -0.85
CA PRO A 141 9.77 -9.69 -1.02
C PRO A 141 9.15 -8.34 -0.59
N ARG A 142 9.68 -7.25 -1.15
CA ARG A 142 9.26 -5.88 -0.85
C ARG A 142 8.31 -5.34 -1.90
N LEU A 143 7.19 -4.77 -1.46
CA LEU A 143 6.21 -4.11 -2.31
C LEU A 143 6.04 -2.65 -1.90
N LEU A 144 5.84 -1.79 -2.89
CA LEU A 144 5.45 -0.40 -2.67
C LEU A 144 3.98 -0.22 -3.04
N LEU A 145 3.14 -0.06 -2.04
CA LEU A 145 1.71 0.17 -2.20
C LEU A 145 1.45 1.68 -2.27
N THR A 146 1.18 2.19 -3.47
CA THR A 146 0.87 3.62 -3.66
C THR A 146 -0.54 3.93 -3.15
N THR A 147 -0.75 5.16 -2.68
CA THR A 147 -2.06 5.64 -2.24
C THR A 147 -2.33 7.05 -2.77
N ALA A 148 -3.60 7.45 -2.83
CA ALA A 148 -3.97 8.79 -3.27
C ALA A 148 -3.69 9.90 -2.24
N THR A 149 -3.65 9.60 -0.94
CA THR A 149 -3.52 10.61 0.13
C THR A 149 -2.70 10.10 1.31
N GLU A 150 -2.08 11.01 2.06
CA GLU A 150 -1.31 10.68 3.27
C GLU A 150 -2.20 10.07 4.37
N SER A 151 -3.47 10.47 4.43
CA SER A 151 -4.46 9.84 5.30
C SER A 151 -4.65 8.36 4.94
N ASN A 152 -4.82 8.03 3.64
CA ASN A 152 -4.97 6.65 3.19
C ASN A 152 -3.69 5.83 3.47
N ALA A 153 -2.50 6.39 3.20
CA ALA A 153 -1.24 5.73 3.54
C ALA A 153 -1.10 5.45 5.05
N THR A 154 -1.52 6.40 5.89
CA THR A 154 -1.49 6.25 7.35
C THR A 154 -2.45 5.16 7.82
N ARG A 155 -3.66 5.11 7.26
CA ARG A 155 -4.63 4.04 7.56
C ARG A 155 -4.10 2.67 7.12
N LEU A 156 -3.61 2.58 5.88
CA LEU A 156 -3.07 1.35 5.31
C LEU A 156 -1.89 0.81 6.12
N ALA A 157 -0.91 1.66 6.45
CA ALA A 157 0.26 1.23 7.22
C ALA A 157 -0.16 0.68 8.59
N ARG A 158 -1.04 1.37 9.30
CA ARG A 158 -1.55 0.89 10.60
C ARG A 158 -2.31 -0.43 10.48
N ALA A 159 -3.08 -0.59 9.41
CA ALA A 159 -3.85 -1.82 9.17
C ALA A 159 -2.95 -3.03 8.85
N PHE A 160 -1.80 -2.81 8.19
CA PHE A 160 -0.75 -3.81 8.06
C PHE A 160 0.17 -3.93 9.30
N GLY A 161 -0.26 -3.45 10.46
CA GLY A 161 0.46 -3.63 11.71
C GLY A 161 1.68 -2.72 11.89
N ALA A 162 1.82 -1.64 11.10
CA ALA A 162 2.85 -0.64 11.37
C ALA A 162 2.64 -0.05 12.77
N SER A 163 3.53 -0.41 13.68
CA SER A 163 3.56 0.16 15.02
C SER A 163 4.12 1.58 14.95
N PRO A 164 3.58 2.56 15.69
CA PRO A 164 4.08 3.95 15.67
C PRO A 164 5.56 4.08 16.07
N GLU A 165 6.16 3.03 16.62
CA GLU A 165 7.57 2.97 17.00
C GLU A 165 8.51 2.66 15.82
N ASN A 166 8.00 2.06 14.74
CA ASN A 166 8.78 1.77 13.53
C ASN A 166 8.61 2.86 12.43
N ALA A 167 7.91 3.96 12.72
CA ALA A 167 7.85 5.15 11.87
C ALA A 167 9.10 6.06 12.00
N THR A 168 10.21 5.54 12.52
CA THR A 168 11.47 6.25 12.71
C THR A 168 12.39 5.94 11.53
N THR A 169 12.44 6.75 10.47
CA THR A 169 13.36 7.90 10.44
C THR A 169 12.94 8.91 9.36
N ALA A 170 12.07 9.86 9.73
CA ALA A 170 12.04 11.20 9.13
C ALA A 170 11.64 12.25 10.18
N ARG A 171 12.12 12.09 11.42
CA ARG A 171 12.13 13.16 12.43
C ARG A 171 13.41 13.04 13.25
N THR A 172 14.48 13.65 12.75
CA THR A 172 15.52 14.18 13.61
C THR A 172 15.62 15.67 13.37
N GLN A 173 14.80 16.42 14.11
CA GLN A 173 15.27 17.65 14.73
C GLN A 173 14.34 18.00 15.88
N THR A 174 14.76 17.65 17.10
CA THR A 174 14.23 18.25 18.31
C THR A 174 15.42 18.79 19.10
N ALA A 175 15.50 20.11 19.21
CA ALA A 175 15.82 20.89 20.40
C ALA A 175 15.80 22.38 20.00
N THR A 176 14.79 23.18 20.39
CA THR A 176 14.86 24.19 21.50
C THR A 176 16.18 24.98 21.46
N ASP A 177 16.22 26.28 21.20
CA ASP A 177 15.43 27.39 21.75
C ASP A 177 15.46 28.64 20.85
N ASP A 178 14.48 29.52 21.11
CA ASP A 178 14.46 30.97 20.86
C ASP A 178 14.28 31.51 19.43
N SER A 179 13.10 32.09 19.23
CA SER A 179 12.77 33.30 18.47
C SER A 179 13.40 33.55 17.09
N THR A 180 12.48 33.95 16.19
CA THR A 180 12.66 34.83 15.02
C THR A 180 12.79 34.12 13.67
N ALA A 181 11.77 34.33 12.85
CA ALA A 181 11.72 33.96 11.44
C ALA A 181 12.96 34.43 10.68
N THR A 182 13.54 33.56 9.86
CA THR A 182 14.27 33.89 8.61
C THR A 182 14.50 32.62 7.81
N SER A 183 13.96 32.58 6.60
CA SER A 183 14.26 31.57 5.59
C SER A 183 15.74 31.62 5.22
N ALA A 184 16.42 30.46 5.20
CA ALA A 184 17.71 30.33 4.52
C ALA A 184 17.92 28.89 4.03
N THR A 185 17.85 28.75 2.71
CA THR A 185 18.63 27.85 1.86
C THR A 185 20.05 27.60 2.40
N THR A 186 20.54 26.35 2.36
CA THR A 186 21.83 25.96 1.72
C THR A 186 22.06 24.43 1.78
N THR A 187 22.45 23.93 0.61
CA THR A 187 22.99 22.64 0.16
C THR A 187 23.92 21.86 1.10
N ASN A 188 23.87 20.52 1.07
CA ASN A 188 24.95 19.72 0.43
C ASN A 188 24.73 18.20 0.38
N THR A 189 25.14 17.67 -0.78
CA THR A 189 25.79 16.38 -1.10
C THR A 189 25.08 15.05 -0.85
N THR A 190 24.66 14.48 -1.99
CA THR A 190 24.46 13.07 -2.37
C THR A 190 25.56 12.13 -1.86
N GLU A 191 25.17 10.99 -1.26
CA GLU A 191 25.67 9.64 -1.57
C GLU A 191 24.71 8.60 -0.97
N THR A 192 23.82 8.04 -1.78
CA THR A 192 23.24 6.71 -1.51
C THR A 192 22.78 6.09 -2.82
N ASN A 193 23.48 5.04 -3.25
CA ASN A 193 23.09 4.20 -4.37
C ASN A 193 21.87 3.35 -3.94
N SER A 194 20.68 3.91 -4.05
CA SER A 194 19.43 3.15 -4.07
C SER A 194 18.99 3.01 -5.53
N PRO A 195 18.55 1.83 -6.01
CA PRO A 195 18.03 1.67 -7.36
C PRO A 195 16.65 2.33 -7.44
N GLY A 196 16.66 3.66 -7.60
CA GLY A 196 15.51 4.49 -7.89
C GLY A 196 15.83 5.31 -9.14
N PHE A 197 14.89 5.31 -10.08
CA PHE A 197 15.01 5.90 -11.41
C PHE A 197 15.58 7.33 -11.37
N GLY A 198 16.81 7.48 -11.86
CA GLY A 198 17.45 8.77 -12.01
C GLY A 198 16.96 9.51 -13.24
N VAL A 199 16.68 10.81 -13.09
CA VAL A 199 16.81 11.80 -14.16
C VAL A 199 17.40 13.07 -13.57
N GLY A 200 18.58 13.44 -14.04
CA GLY A 200 19.29 14.64 -13.62
C GLY A 200 18.67 15.90 -14.22
N ALA A 201 18.50 16.93 -13.41
CA ALA A 201 18.37 18.31 -13.88
C ALA A 201 19.15 19.22 -12.93
N ALA A 202 20.15 19.90 -13.48
CA ALA A 202 21.02 20.83 -12.77
C ALA A 202 20.28 22.12 -12.42
N VAL A 203 20.23 22.48 -11.14
CA VAL A 203 19.76 23.80 -10.69
C VAL A 203 20.94 24.76 -10.57
N VAL A 204 20.95 25.78 -11.42
CA VAL A 204 21.87 26.92 -11.34
C VAL A 204 21.36 27.88 -10.27
N ALA A 205 22.13 28.09 -9.20
CA ALA A 205 21.79 29.05 -8.15
C ALA A 205 22.33 30.45 -8.50
N VAL A 206 21.44 31.46 -8.53
CA VAL A 206 21.81 32.87 -8.62
C VAL A 206 21.70 33.48 -7.22
N ALA A 207 22.82 33.95 -6.65
CA ALA A 207 22.86 34.66 -5.39
C ALA A 207 22.81 36.18 -5.61
N VAL A 208 21.93 36.88 -4.89
CA VAL A 208 21.91 38.34 -4.81
C VAL A 208 22.01 38.74 -3.33
N ALA A 209 23.05 39.49 -2.99
CA ALA A 209 23.30 40.01 -1.64
C ALA A 209 23.16 41.55 -1.63
N ALA A 210 22.36 42.08 -0.70
CA ALA A 210 22.39 43.45 -0.16
C ALA A 210 21.35 43.49 0.99
N GLY A 211 21.55 44.02 2.19
CA GLY A 211 22.53 44.94 2.74
C GLY A 211 21.78 45.87 3.69
N ALA A 212 21.70 45.55 4.98
CA ALA A 212 21.03 46.38 5.99
C ALA A 212 22.06 47.06 6.90
N LEU A 213 22.22 48.37 6.74
CA LEU A 213 22.96 49.25 7.66
C LEU A 213 21.96 49.92 8.61
N PHE A 214 22.16 49.70 9.91
CA PHE A 214 21.42 50.31 11.01
C PHE A 214 22.13 51.59 11.53
N ARG A 215 21.37 52.41 12.26
CA ARG A 215 21.71 53.55 13.18
C ARG A 215 21.85 54.96 12.56
N ARG A 216 21.31 56.02 13.17
CA ARG A 216 20.81 56.30 14.53
C ARG A 216 19.51 57.10 14.52
#